data_AF-A0A7W4C7B4-F1
#
_entry.id   AF-A0A7W4C7B4-F1
#
_cell.length_a   1.000
_cell.length_b   1.000
_cell.length_c   1.000
_cell.angle_alpha   90.00
_cell.angle_beta   90.00
_cell.angle_gamma   90.00
#
_symmetry.space_group_name_H-M   'P 1'
#
loop_
_entity.id
_entity.type
_entity.pdbx_description
1 polymer ?
#
loop_
_entity_poly.entity_id
_entity_poly.type
_entity_poly.pdbx_seq_one_letter_code
_entity_poly.pdbx_strand_id
1 'polypeptide(L)'
;MDTKELYKYQTMYLDTLSEFFINVVGQCATTFDSFISVHQAMKASAHKMENGKNHFADLEANLRALYSTYGSGAFQFAQELNACKLVLGGSSRFYETQLNATKRSILFADTVLIPDPVLPYFERDRVEEKYIYINIVKAAFYVLQMKELNSNSFDLLPFFIFPSWEKSLEEHDKHTQEQINQLVIDVFSHYVDSG
;
A
#
# COMPACT_ATOMS: atom_id res chain seq x y z
N MET A 1 10.54 -12.49 11.46
CA MET A 1 9.27 -11.99 12.02
C MET A 1 8.32 -13.17 12.10
N ASP A 2 7.72 -13.42 13.26
CA ASP A 2 6.74 -14.51 13.40
C ASP A 2 5.32 -14.07 12.94
N THR A 3 4.37 -15.01 12.84
CA THR A 3 2.99 -14.70 12.42
C THR A 3 2.27 -13.72 13.36
N LYS A 4 2.63 -13.70 14.66
CA LYS A 4 2.01 -12.79 15.65
C LYS A 4 2.53 -11.37 15.47
N GLU A 5 3.83 -11.22 15.24
CA GLU A 5 4.46 -9.96 14.89
C GLU A 5 3.91 -9.42 13.57
N LEU A 6 3.67 -10.30 12.58
CA LEU A 6 3.03 -9.97 11.31
C LEU A 6 1.63 -9.39 11.52
N TYR A 7 0.78 -10.11 12.24
CA TYR A 7 -0.56 -9.65 12.57
C TYR A 7 -0.52 -8.32 13.33
N LYS A 8 0.40 -8.17 14.28
CA LYS A 8 0.56 -6.92 15.04
C LYS A 8 0.96 -5.76 14.13
N TYR A 9 1.95 -5.95 13.26
CA TYR A 9 2.37 -4.92 12.30
C TYR A 9 1.23 -4.49 11.39
N GLN A 10 0.53 -5.44 10.78
CA GLN A 10 -0.57 -5.14 9.85
C GLN A 10 -1.76 -4.50 10.57
N THR A 11 -2.05 -4.92 11.80
CA THR A 11 -3.07 -4.29 12.65
C THR A 11 -2.70 -2.83 12.93
N MET A 12 -1.47 -2.56 13.37
CA MET A 12 -0.98 -1.20 13.62
C MET A 12 -1.03 -0.34 12.35
N TYR A 13 -0.67 -0.90 11.19
CA TYR A 13 -0.76 -0.23 9.90
C TYR A 13 -2.21 0.15 9.57
N LEU A 14 -3.13 -0.81 9.63
CA LEU A 14 -4.55 -0.60 9.31
C LEU A 14 -5.24 0.34 10.30
N ASP A 15 -4.87 0.30 11.58
CA ASP A 15 -5.39 1.23 12.58
C ASP A 15 -4.88 2.66 12.34
N THR A 16 -3.59 2.82 12.00
CA THR A 16 -3.02 4.12 11.62
C THR A 16 -3.77 4.72 10.43
N LEU A 17 -4.05 3.92 9.39
CA LEU A 17 -4.84 4.37 8.23
C LEU A 17 -6.29 4.67 8.62
N SER A 18 -6.89 3.88 9.49
CA SER A 18 -8.27 4.04 9.94
C SER A 18 -8.45 5.34 10.72
N GLU A 19 -7.53 5.65 11.64
CA GLU A 19 -7.53 6.90 12.39
C GLU A 19 -7.35 8.10 11.47
N PHE A 20 -6.38 8.04 10.56
CA PHE A 20 -6.19 9.07 9.54
C PHE A 20 -7.45 9.30 8.71
N PHE A 21 -8.08 8.22 8.21
CA PHE A 21 -9.28 8.32 7.39
C PHE A 21 -10.45 8.95 8.14
N ILE A 22 -10.67 8.55 9.40
CA ILE A 22 -11.71 9.15 10.25
C ILE A 22 -11.42 10.63 10.52
N ASN A 23 -10.16 11.00 10.77
CA ASN A 23 -9.79 12.40 11.02
C ASN A 23 -10.02 13.29 9.79
N VAL A 24 -9.78 12.77 8.58
CA VAL A 24 -9.93 13.54 7.33
C VAL A 24 -11.37 13.53 6.81
N VAL A 25 -12.04 12.38 6.82
CA VAL A 25 -13.37 12.19 6.21
C VAL A 25 -14.50 12.35 7.22
N GLY A 26 -14.24 12.08 8.51
CA GLY A 26 -15.18 12.17 9.62
C GLY A 26 -15.95 10.88 9.92
N GLN A 27 -15.76 9.82 9.12
CA GLN A 27 -16.46 8.54 9.24
C GLN A 27 -15.53 7.38 8.87
N CYS A 28 -15.87 6.15 9.26
CA CYS A 28 -15.10 4.95 8.94
C CYS A 28 -15.14 4.63 7.44
N ALA A 29 -14.07 4.07 6.88
CA ALA A 29 -14.05 3.70 5.46
C ALA A 29 -15.11 2.64 5.08
N THR A 30 -15.47 1.74 6.01
CA THR A 30 -16.46 0.67 5.80
C THR A 30 -17.89 1.18 5.66
N THR A 31 -18.19 2.43 6.01
CA THR A 31 -19.54 3.00 5.85
C THR A 31 -19.80 3.50 4.43
N PHE A 32 -18.79 3.48 3.56
CA PHE A 32 -18.91 3.96 2.18
C PHE A 32 -18.76 2.82 1.18
N ASP A 33 -19.74 2.69 0.29
CA ASP A 33 -19.70 1.69 -0.80
C ASP A 33 -18.74 2.07 -1.93
N SER A 34 -18.47 3.37 -2.10
CA SER A 34 -17.64 3.88 -3.19
C SER A 34 -16.87 5.13 -2.79
N PHE A 35 -15.78 5.38 -3.51
CA PHE A 35 -14.99 6.59 -3.31
C PHE A 35 -15.74 7.88 -3.71
N ILE A 36 -16.78 7.79 -4.55
CA ILE A 36 -17.62 8.94 -4.90
C ILE A 36 -18.34 9.46 -3.66
N SER A 37 -18.88 8.56 -2.84
CA SER A 37 -19.56 8.89 -1.58
C SER A 37 -18.59 9.51 -0.56
N VAL A 38 -17.35 9.02 -0.51
CA VAL A 38 -16.27 9.62 0.31
C VAL A 38 -16.00 11.06 -0.12
N HIS A 39 -15.86 11.30 -1.43
CA HIS A 39 -15.63 12.65 -1.95
C HIS A 39 -16.80 13.61 -1.67
N GLN A 40 -18.04 13.13 -1.73
CA GLN A 40 -19.22 13.91 -1.32
C GLN A 40 -19.21 14.23 0.18
N ALA A 41 -18.86 13.26 1.03
CA ALA A 41 -18.73 13.47 2.47
C ALA A 41 -17.64 14.49 2.80
N MET A 42 -16.46 14.38 2.15
CA MET A 42 -15.38 15.36 2.30
C MET A 42 -15.78 16.77 1.87
N LYS A 43 -16.56 16.91 0.79
CA LYS A 43 -17.09 18.21 0.37
C LYS A 43 -18.06 18.80 1.40
N ALA A 44 -18.92 17.96 1.98
CA ALA A 44 -19.86 18.39 3.01
C ALA A 44 -19.16 18.73 4.34
N SER A 45 -18.03 18.09 4.66
CA SER A 45 -17.23 18.33 5.85
C SER A 45 -16.09 19.33 5.65
N ALA A 46 -15.88 19.87 4.45
CA ALA A 46 -14.81 20.80 4.12
C ALA A 46 -14.77 22.04 5.05
N HIS A 47 -15.94 22.55 5.44
CA HIS A 47 -16.06 23.68 6.38
C HIS A 47 -15.66 23.34 7.82
N LYS A 48 -15.56 22.06 8.19
CA LYS A 48 -15.14 21.60 9.52
C LYS A 48 -13.64 21.30 9.61
N MET A 49 -12.94 21.23 8.48
CA MET A 49 -11.50 20.97 8.40
C MET A 49 -10.63 22.23 8.68
N GLU A 50 -11.20 23.30 9.26
CA GLU A 50 -10.48 24.53 9.62
C GLU A 50 -9.62 24.41 10.90
N ASN A 51 -9.54 23.23 11.53
CA ASN A 51 -8.61 23.03 12.63
C ASN A 51 -7.21 22.75 12.07
N GLY A 52 -6.25 23.63 12.37
CA GLY A 52 -4.86 23.62 11.89
C GLY A 52 -3.99 22.41 12.29
N LYS A 53 -4.55 21.20 12.40
CA LYS A 53 -3.83 19.94 12.52
C LYS A 53 -3.54 19.38 11.13
N ASN A 54 -2.26 19.13 10.84
CA ASN A 54 -1.85 18.52 9.59
C ASN A 54 -1.94 16.99 9.69
N HIS A 55 -3.14 16.45 9.47
CA HIS A 55 -3.40 15.01 9.55
C HIS A 55 -2.54 14.16 8.60
N PHE A 56 -2.06 14.75 7.49
CA PHE A 56 -1.18 14.07 6.55
C PHE A 56 0.24 13.95 7.08
N ALA A 57 0.75 14.99 7.75
CA ALA A 57 2.06 14.93 8.42
C ALA A 57 2.03 13.95 9.60
N ASP A 58 0.93 13.91 10.36
CA ASP A 58 0.75 12.95 11.45
C ASP A 58 0.74 11.51 10.92
N LEU A 59 0.03 11.25 9.80
CA LEU A 59 0.02 9.96 9.12
C LEU A 59 1.44 9.54 8.71
N GLU A 60 2.18 10.43 8.06
CA GLU A 60 3.55 10.17 7.62
C GLU A 60 4.46 9.84 8.80
N ALA A 61 4.41 10.63 9.88
CA ALA A 61 5.22 10.40 11.07
C ALA A 61 4.92 9.04 11.72
N ASN A 62 3.63 8.68 11.85
CA ASN A 62 3.21 7.41 12.43
C ASN A 62 3.65 6.22 11.57
N LEU A 63 3.47 6.30 10.25
CA LEU A 63 3.90 5.24 9.34
C LEU A 63 5.42 5.10 9.30
N ARG A 64 6.18 6.20 9.28
CA ARG A 64 7.64 6.15 9.36
C ARG A 64 8.13 5.49 10.66
N ALA A 65 7.50 5.79 11.80
CA ALA A 65 7.82 5.14 13.08
C ALA A 65 7.49 3.63 13.06
N LEU A 66 6.40 3.24 12.39
CA LEU A 66 6.06 1.83 12.19
C LEU A 66 7.12 1.12 11.33
N TYR A 67 7.51 1.73 10.20
CA TYR A 67 8.52 1.16 9.30
C TYR A 67 9.91 1.10 9.92
N SER A 68 10.31 2.08 10.74
CA SER A 68 11.60 2.03 11.43
C SER A 68 11.68 0.87 12.42
N THR A 69 10.54 0.46 12.98
CA THR A 69 10.47 -0.60 14.00
C THR A 69 10.31 -1.99 13.37
N TYR A 70 9.43 -2.13 12.39
CA TYR A 70 9.06 -3.44 11.83
C TYR A 70 9.30 -3.57 10.33
N GLY A 71 9.64 -2.49 9.62
CA GLY A 71 9.63 -2.45 8.16
C GLY A 71 10.59 -3.42 7.50
N SER A 72 11.82 -3.54 8.00
CA SER A 72 12.81 -4.50 7.49
C SER A 72 12.33 -5.95 7.66
N GLY A 73 11.78 -6.26 8.84
CA GLY A 73 11.19 -7.57 9.13
C GLY A 73 9.97 -7.88 8.26
N ALA A 74 9.11 -6.90 8.02
CA ALA A 74 7.94 -7.01 7.15
C ALA A 74 8.34 -7.27 5.69
N PHE A 75 9.32 -6.52 5.17
CA PHE A 75 9.83 -6.72 3.82
C PHE A 75 10.51 -8.09 3.65
N GLN A 76 11.39 -8.47 4.59
CA GLN A 76 12.07 -9.76 4.56
C GLN A 76 11.06 -10.92 4.66
N PHE A 77 10.04 -10.79 5.51
CA PHE A 77 8.96 -11.78 5.59
C PHE A 77 8.23 -11.95 4.25
N ALA A 78 7.87 -10.85 3.58
CA ALA A 78 7.23 -10.93 2.27
C ALA A 78 8.12 -11.68 1.25
N GLN A 79 9.43 -11.44 1.28
CA GLN A 79 10.40 -12.11 0.42
C GLN A 79 10.51 -13.62 0.73
N GLU A 80 10.61 -13.99 2.01
CA GLU A 80 10.88 -15.35 2.49
C GLU A 80 9.61 -16.20 2.70
N LEU A 81 8.42 -15.61 2.62
CA LEU A 81 7.15 -16.32 2.84
C LEU A 81 7.09 -17.60 1.99
N ASN A 82 7.12 -18.74 2.67
CA ASN A 82 7.14 -20.08 2.08
C ASN A 82 5.72 -20.66 2.00
N ALA A 83 4.88 -20.00 1.20
CA ALA A 83 3.48 -20.35 0.96
C ALA A 83 3.11 -20.02 -0.50
N CYS A 84 1.93 -20.45 -0.96
CA CYS A 84 1.41 -20.01 -2.24
C CYS A 84 1.07 -18.52 -2.16
N LYS A 85 1.98 -17.66 -2.64
CA LYS A 85 1.84 -16.21 -2.57
C LYS A 85 1.67 -15.58 -3.95
N LEU A 86 0.77 -14.59 -4.02
CA LEU A 86 0.58 -13.76 -5.21
C LEU A 86 1.01 -12.34 -4.88
N VAL A 87 1.97 -11.80 -5.65
CA VAL A 87 2.40 -10.41 -5.52
C VAL A 87 1.58 -9.56 -6.47
N LEU A 88 0.81 -8.61 -5.93
CA LEU A 88 0.14 -7.60 -6.74
C LEU A 88 1.14 -6.50 -7.12
N GLY A 89 2.03 -6.83 -8.06
CA GLY A 89 3.02 -5.92 -8.63
C GLY A 89 2.54 -5.26 -9.93
N GLY A 90 3.29 -4.26 -10.39
CA GLY A 90 3.10 -3.64 -11.71
C GLY A 90 2.00 -2.59 -11.82
N SER A 91 1.21 -2.36 -10.75
CA SER A 91 0.30 -1.21 -10.68
C SER A 91 0.89 -0.12 -9.81
N SER A 92 0.96 1.11 -10.34
CA SER A 92 1.45 2.28 -9.58
C SER A 92 0.54 2.67 -8.40
N ARG A 93 -0.68 2.12 -8.32
CA ARG A 93 -1.75 2.53 -7.40
C ARG A 93 -2.64 1.35 -7.02
N PHE A 94 -3.07 1.31 -5.76
CA PHE A 94 -4.02 0.32 -5.25
C PHE A 94 -5.43 0.92 -5.13
N TYR A 95 -6.28 0.70 -6.14
CA TYR A 95 -7.67 1.16 -6.17
C TYR A 95 -8.65 0.00 -6.38
N GLU A 96 -9.87 0.29 -6.84
CA GLU A 96 -10.95 -0.68 -7.00
C GLU A 96 -10.55 -1.94 -7.80
N THR A 97 -9.84 -1.77 -8.92
CA THR A 97 -9.38 -2.90 -9.74
C THR A 97 -8.45 -3.81 -8.95
N GLN A 98 -7.50 -3.23 -8.21
CA GLN A 98 -6.55 -3.97 -7.39
C GLN A 98 -7.25 -4.63 -6.20
N LEU A 99 -8.17 -3.93 -5.53
CA LEU A 99 -8.99 -4.51 -4.46
C LEU A 99 -9.78 -5.72 -4.96
N ASN A 100 -10.42 -5.61 -6.12
CA ASN A 100 -11.17 -6.71 -6.72
C ASN A 100 -10.25 -7.87 -7.13
N ALA A 101 -9.05 -7.57 -7.63
CA ALA A 101 -8.03 -8.58 -7.90
C ALA A 101 -7.60 -9.30 -6.61
N THR A 102 -7.27 -8.56 -5.53
CA THR A 102 -6.95 -9.14 -4.22
C THR A 102 -8.04 -10.06 -3.73
N LYS A 103 -9.30 -9.60 -3.70
CA LYS A 103 -10.44 -10.39 -3.22
C LYS A 103 -10.61 -11.70 -3.97
N ARG A 104 -10.37 -11.70 -5.30
CA ARG A 104 -10.41 -12.92 -6.12
C ARG A 104 -9.19 -13.81 -5.87
N SER A 105 -8.00 -13.22 -5.78
CA SER A 105 -6.73 -13.93 -5.58
C SER A 105 -6.66 -14.66 -4.24
N ILE A 106 -7.28 -14.13 -3.17
CA ILE A 106 -7.38 -14.79 -1.87
C ILE A 106 -8.06 -16.17 -1.96
N LEU A 107 -8.92 -16.39 -2.97
CA LEU A 107 -9.56 -17.70 -3.17
C LEU A 107 -8.60 -18.76 -3.75
N PHE A 108 -7.45 -18.34 -4.28
CA PHE A 108 -6.51 -19.20 -5.00
C PHE A 108 -5.09 -19.22 -4.43
N ALA A 109 -4.80 -18.37 -3.44
CA ALA A 109 -3.49 -18.23 -2.81
C ALA A 109 -3.63 -18.14 -1.29
N ASP A 110 -2.59 -18.57 -0.58
CA ASP A 110 -2.55 -18.51 0.89
C ASP A 110 -2.45 -17.06 1.38
N THR A 111 -1.66 -16.25 0.67
CA THR A 111 -1.46 -14.83 0.99
C THR A 111 -1.27 -14.01 -0.28
N VAL A 112 -1.99 -12.89 -0.37
CA VAL A 112 -1.76 -11.86 -1.38
C VAL A 112 -0.85 -10.77 -0.83
N LEU A 113 0.33 -10.62 -1.42
CA LEU A 113 1.30 -9.58 -1.07
C LEU A 113 0.96 -8.27 -1.79
N ILE A 114 0.83 -7.20 -1.02
CA ILE A 114 0.46 -5.87 -1.49
C ILE A 114 1.60 -4.91 -1.12
N PRO A 115 2.32 -4.36 -2.11
CA PRO A 115 3.19 -3.20 -1.90
C PRO A 115 2.40 -2.07 -1.23
N ASP A 116 2.96 -1.47 -0.18
CA ASP A 116 2.29 -0.38 0.54
C ASP A 116 1.82 0.71 -0.44
N PRO A 117 0.52 0.97 -0.54
CA PRO A 117 0.01 1.89 -1.55
C PRO A 117 0.09 3.36 -1.15
N VAL A 118 0.45 3.65 0.10
CA VAL A 118 0.59 5.01 0.64
C VAL A 118 2.05 5.44 0.69
N LEU A 119 2.95 4.52 1.02
CA LEU A 119 4.40 4.76 1.07
C LEU A 119 4.97 5.53 -0.14
N PRO A 120 4.57 5.25 -1.40
CA PRO A 120 5.16 5.91 -2.57
C PRO A 120 4.87 7.42 -2.68
N TYR A 121 3.95 7.95 -1.86
CA TYR A 121 3.70 9.40 -1.75
C TYR A 121 4.59 10.09 -0.70
N PHE A 122 5.27 9.32 0.15
CA PHE A 122 6.22 9.83 1.16
C PHE A 122 7.68 9.66 0.76
N GLU A 123 7.96 8.78 -0.20
CA GLU A 123 9.33 8.55 -0.67
C GLU A 123 9.82 9.61 -1.65
N ARG A 124 8.94 10.09 -2.53
CA ARG A 124 9.29 11.05 -3.58
C ARG A 124 8.22 12.11 -3.75
N ASP A 125 8.65 13.35 -3.94
CA ASP A 125 7.78 14.42 -4.43
C ASP A 125 7.35 14.12 -5.87
N ARG A 126 6.07 13.74 -6.03
CA ARG A 126 5.45 13.46 -7.33
C ARG A 126 4.86 14.75 -7.91
N VAL A 127 5.73 15.66 -8.35
CA VAL A 127 5.33 16.97 -8.90
C VAL A 127 4.44 16.82 -10.14
N GLU A 128 4.57 15.70 -10.85
CA GLU A 128 3.75 15.29 -11.99
C GLU A 128 2.31 14.89 -11.61
N GLU A 129 2.06 14.49 -10.37
CA GLU A 129 0.75 14.02 -9.92
C GLU A 129 -0.09 15.14 -9.32
N LYS A 130 -1.23 15.42 -9.95
CA LYS A 130 -2.23 16.33 -9.38
C LYS A 130 -2.94 15.66 -8.21
N TYR A 131 -3.22 16.44 -7.16
CA TYR A 131 -4.04 16.06 -6.01
C TYR A 131 -3.45 14.90 -5.17
N ILE A 132 -2.19 14.98 -4.75
CA ILE A 132 -1.53 13.94 -3.92
C ILE A 132 -2.39 13.54 -2.70
N TYR A 133 -2.93 14.52 -1.98
CA TYR A 133 -3.73 14.28 -0.77
C TYR A 133 -4.99 13.45 -1.03
N ILE A 134 -5.70 13.66 -2.15
CA ILE A 134 -6.88 12.83 -2.46
C ILE A 134 -6.47 11.41 -2.83
N ASN A 135 -5.30 11.23 -3.46
CA ASN A 135 -4.79 9.92 -3.82
C ASN A 135 -4.39 9.11 -2.58
N ILE A 136 -3.82 9.75 -1.56
CA ILE A 136 -3.55 9.13 -0.25
C ILE A 136 -4.85 8.67 0.41
N VAL A 137 -5.86 9.55 0.49
CA VAL A 137 -7.17 9.19 1.06
C VAL A 137 -7.83 8.06 0.28
N LYS A 138 -7.69 8.07 -1.06
CA LYS A 138 -8.20 7.00 -1.93
C LYS A 138 -7.51 5.67 -1.70
N ALA A 139 -6.18 5.65 -1.57
CA ALA A 139 -5.44 4.43 -1.25
C ALA A 139 -5.85 3.88 0.12
N ALA A 140 -5.92 4.74 1.14
CA ALA A 140 -6.37 4.37 2.48
C ALA A 140 -7.80 3.79 2.45
N PHE A 141 -8.72 4.42 1.72
CA PHE A 141 -10.09 3.92 1.56
C PHE A 141 -10.13 2.46 1.07
N TYR A 142 -9.46 2.16 -0.06
CA TYR A 142 -9.50 0.82 -0.65
C TYR A 142 -8.77 -0.23 0.18
N VAL A 143 -7.69 0.14 0.87
CA VAL A 143 -7.01 -0.74 1.82
C VAL A 143 -7.93 -1.10 2.99
N LEU A 144 -8.60 -0.10 3.57
CA LEU A 144 -9.46 -0.29 4.73
C LEU A 144 -10.69 -1.14 4.43
N GLN A 145 -11.10 -1.30 3.16
CA GLN A 145 -12.14 -2.26 2.77
C GLN A 145 -11.77 -3.72 3.05
N MET A 146 -10.49 -4.02 3.28
CA MET A 146 -10.01 -5.36 3.61
C MET A 146 -9.72 -5.52 5.11
N LYS A 147 -9.97 -4.49 5.94
CA LYS A 147 -9.61 -4.50 7.36
C LYS A 147 -10.22 -5.70 8.10
N GLU A 148 -11.43 -6.10 7.77
CA GLU A 148 -12.12 -7.25 8.39
C GLU A 148 -11.43 -8.60 8.11
N LEU A 149 -10.64 -8.70 7.05
CA LEU A 149 -9.88 -9.90 6.71
C LEU A 149 -8.56 -10.00 7.50
N ASN A 150 -8.16 -8.95 8.21
CA ASN A 150 -7.00 -8.95 9.10
C ASN A 150 -7.41 -9.52 10.46
N SER A 151 -7.40 -10.86 10.58
CA SER A 151 -7.75 -11.59 11.79
C SER A 151 -6.64 -12.53 12.22
N ASN A 152 -6.46 -12.68 13.54
CA ASN A 152 -5.55 -13.66 14.14
C ASN A 152 -6.11 -15.10 14.13
N SER A 153 -7.32 -15.29 13.62
CA SER A 153 -7.95 -16.60 13.46
C SER A 153 -7.38 -17.41 12.30
N PHE A 154 -6.64 -16.76 11.39
CA PHE A 154 -6.00 -17.43 10.27
C PHE A 154 -4.56 -17.84 10.63
N ASP A 155 -4.12 -18.99 10.13
CA ASP A 155 -2.74 -19.45 10.29
C ASP A 155 -1.74 -18.54 9.55
N LEU A 156 -2.19 -17.94 8.43
CA LEU A 156 -1.49 -16.96 7.62
C LEU A 156 -2.46 -15.85 7.23
N LEU A 157 -1.97 -14.62 7.10
CA LEU A 157 -2.81 -13.49 6.71
C LEU A 157 -3.25 -13.66 5.25
N PRO A 158 -4.56 -13.55 4.92
CA PRO A 158 -5.04 -13.67 3.54
C PRO A 158 -4.44 -12.61 2.61
N PHE A 159 -4.11 -11.45 3.16
CA PHE A 159 -3.37 -10.40 2.48
C PHE A 159 -2.35 -9.80 3.43
N PHE A 160 -1.19 -9.42 2.91
CA PHE A 160 -0.14 -8.78 3.68
C PHE A 160 0.35 -7.54 2.96
N ILE A 161 0.24 -6.39 3.64
CA ILE A 161 0.75 -5.11 3.14
C ILE A 161 2.17 -4.94 3.67
N PHE A 162 3.14 -4.63 2.81
CA PHE A 162 4.53 -4.50 3.22
C PHE A 162 5.18 -3.27 2.60
N PRO A 163 6.16 -2.64 3.28
CA PRO A 163 6.82 -1.46 2.75
C PRO A 163 7.78 -1.90 1.63
N SER A 164 7.43 -1.59 0.39
CA SER A 164 8.28 -1.83 -0.76
C SER A 164 9.01 -0.53 -1.12
N TRP A 165 10.29 -0.43 -0.78
CA TRP A 165 11.12 0.74 -1.14
C TRP A 165 11.50 0.78 -2.62
N GLU A 166 10.63 0.29 -3.50
CA GLU A 166 10.88 0.10 -4.93
C GLU A 166 11.36 1.38 -5.61
N LYS A 167 10.79 2.55 -5.25
CA LYS A 167 11.18 3.83 -5.86
C LYS A 167 12.51 4.36 -5.35
N SER A 168 12.72 4.26 -4.05
CA SER A 168 14.03 4.56 -3.46
C SER A 168 15.14 3.70 -4.09
N LEU A 169 14.87 2.39 -4.30
CA LEU A 169 15.80 1.44 -4.90
C LEU A 169 16.01 1.67 -6.40
N GLU A 170 14.96 1.88 -7.18
CA GLU A 170 15.05 2.23 -8.61
C GLU A 170 15.95 3.47 -8.84
N GLU A 171 15.84 4.48 -7.98
CA GLU A 171 16.56 5.75 -8.13
C GLU A 171 18.00 5.72 -7.60
N HIS A 172 18.27 4.96 -6.53
CA HIS A 172 19.56 5.06 -5.80
C HIS A 172 20.42 3.79 -5.85
N ASP A 173 19.87 2.62 -6.20
CA ASP A 173 20.63 1.38 -6.27
C ASP A 173 21.14 1.08 -7.69
N LYS A 174 22.46 1.15 -7.85
CA LYS A 174 23.15 0.87 -9.13
C LYS A 174 22.90 -0.57 -9.60
N HIS A 175 22.81 -1.52 -8.67
CA HIS A 175 22.57 -2.91 -9.00
C HIS A 175 21.16 -3.11 -9.59
N THR A 176 20.14 -2.50 -8.99
CA THR A 176 18.77 -2.48 -9.54
C THR A 176 18.71 -1.82 -10.92
N GLN A 177 19.42 -0.71 -11.13
CA GLN A 177 19.49 -0.04 -12.44
C GLN A 177 20.18 -0.90 -13.51
N GLU A 178 21.26 -1.58 -13.16
CA GLU A 178 21.96 -2.50 -14.06
C GLU A 178 21.09 -3.69 -14.46
N GLN A 179 20.33 -4.26 -13.53
CA GLN A 179 19.40 -5.35 -13.82
C GLN A 179 18.22 -4.91 -14.72
N ILE A 180 17.68 -3.72 -14.49
CA ILE A 180 16.64 -3.14 -15.36
C ILE A 180 17.19 -2.94 -16.78
N ASN A 181 18.39 -2.39 -16.91
CA ASN A 181 19.04 -2.19 -18.20
C ASN A 181 19.33 -3.51 -18.90
N GLN A 182 19.80 -4.53 -18.17
CA GLN A 182 20.06 -5.86 -18.73
C GLN A 182 18.77 -6.50 -19.24
N LEU A 183 17.67 -6.41 -18.49
CA LEU A 183 16.36 -6.91 -18.94
C LEU A 183 15.91 -6.24 -20.24
N VAL A 184 16.09 -4.92 -20.36
CA VAL A 184 15.76 -4.16 -21.57
C VAL A 184 16.63 -4.63 -22.74
N ILE A 185 17.95 -4.77 -22.54
CA ILE A 185 18.89 -5.28 -23.56
C ILE A 185 18.52 -6.69 -23.99
N ASP A 186 18.17 -7.58 -23.05
CA ASP A 186 17.80 -8.96 -23.34
C ASP A 186 16.49 -9.04 -24.15
N VAL A 187 15.50 -8.20 -23.83
CA VAL A 187 14.27 -8.10 -24.63
C VAL A 187 14.57 -7.55 -26.02
N PHE A 188 15.33 -6.46 -26.14
CA PHE A 188 15.63 -5.88 -27.46
C PHE A 188 16.52 -6.80 -28.29
N SER A 189 17.51 -7.47 -27.71
CA SER A 189 18.32 -8.47 -28.44
C SER A 189 17.45 -9.64 -28.93
N HIS A 190 16.50 -10.10 -28.12
CA HIS A 190 15.58 -11.16 -28.55
C HIS A 190 14.67 -10.75 -29.72
N TYR A 191 14.24 -9.49 -29.80
CA TYR A 191 13.29 -9.01 -30.83
C TYR A 191 13.92 -8.25 -32.01
N VAL A 192 15.12 -7.70 -31.84
CA VAL A 192 15.83 -6.91 -32.86
C VAL A 192 16.95 -7.73 -33.49
N ASP A 193 17.51 -8.70 -32.77
CA ASP A 193 18.59 -9.58 -33.22
C ASP A 193 18.07 -10.96 -33.65
N SER A 194 16.87 -11.01 -34.24
CA SER A 194 16.46 -12.14 -35.07
C SER A 194 17.15 -12.05 -36.42
N GLY A 195 18.46 -12.34 -36.42
CA GLY A 195 19.22 -12.74 -37.61
C GLY A 195 18.93 -14.18 -38.01
#